data_AF-A0A522DYY3-F1
#
_entry.id   AF-A0A522DYY3-F1
#
_cell.length_a   1.000
_cell.length_b   1.000
_cell.length_c   1.000
_cell.angle_alpha   90.00
_cell.angle_beta   90.00
_cell.angle_gamma   90.00
#
_symmetry.space_group_name_H-M   'P 1'
#
loop_
_entity.id
_entity.type
_entity.pdbx_description
1 polymer ?
#
loop_
_entity_poly.entity_id
_entity_poly.type
_entity_poly.pdbx_seq_one_letter_code
_entity_poly.pdbx_strand_id
1 'polypeptide(L)'
;MRMIAKLLILVIVAAIAFSGIYWLMNNNPSRQEVIHAGDLVISDGTYLIDNSKFILTGNLIVNGTGKLLVENSEMVFRQSYNQQYTFRTQDNAVVEMHNVKLNAEGKWFNLNYYDNSIVTLDKVEGVGCCSPWHSSMGNVRFTINDSVIGLTINNNVSVVAEGSSLFLELVLTNVSGEFMLPKGYAESFRLDVPNAGNSLMVLDVKKSTFTDWGATLDMYSDVTFVDSSMTIGMNAGSDWTNPNSVVKISNLRTKTYENYSLAYDTNNLTLVNTFVRDWYPQAWNNATVEISDSDLADVQFSGATATVIVRNSNAAIAIARDHVTYMFYNSTIKQDAIANENSRIYLYNTKVNGAMLENDDGEIFIDGKRLG
;
A
#
# COMPACT_ATOMS: atom_id res chain seq x y z
N MET A 1 10.58 59.91 -27.30
CA MET A 1 11.54 59.55 -26.23
C MET A 1 10.92 59.39 -24.84
N ARG A 2 10.08 60.31 -24.33
CA ARG A 2 9.50 60.21 -22.97
C ARG A 2 8.58 59.00 -22.70
N MET A 3 7.96 58.43 -23.75
CA MET A 3 7.04 57.29 -23.62
C MET A 3 7.76 55.94 -23.48
N ILE A 4 8.93 55.79 -24.13
CA ILE A 4 9.76 54.58 -24.06
C ILE A 4 10.36 54.41 -22.66
N ALA A 5 10.77 55.52 -22.03
CA ALA A 5 11.30 55.51 -20.67
C ALA A 5 10.26 55.06 -19.62
N LYS A 6 8.99 55.43 -19.78
CA LYS A 6 7.92 55.01 -18.85
C LYS A 6 7.57 53.53 -19.00
N LEU A 7 7.60 53.00 -20.23
CA LEU A 7 7.34 51.57 -20.48
C LEU A 7 8.47 50.70 -19.91
N LEU A 8 9.72 51.14 -20.05
CA LEU A 8 10.89 50.42 -19.51
C LEU A 8 10.86 50.33 -17.98
N ILE A 9 10.47 51.41 -17.29
CA ILE A 9 10.34 51.43 -15.83
C ILE A 9 9.23 50.48 -15.35
N LEU A 10 8.09 50.42 -16.07
CA LEU A 10 6.97 49.54 -15.70
C LEU A 10 7.35 48.05 -15.81
N VAL A 11 8.09 47.67 -16.85
CA VAL A 11 8.55 46.29 -17.07
C VAL A 11 9.57 45.87 -16.00
N ILE A 12 10.47 46.76 -15.58
CA ILE A 12 11.45 46.49 -14.53
C ILE A 12 10.74 46.30 -13.18
N VAL A 13 9.76 47.13 -12.83
CA VAL A 13 8.99 46.99 -11.59
C VAL A 13 8.19 45.69 -11.57
N ALA A 14 7.57 45.31 -12.69
CA ALA A 14 6.87 44.04 -12.80
C ALA A 14 7.83 42.83 -12.67
N ALA A 15 9.00 42.86 -13.31
CA ALA A 15 9.99 41.79 -13.20
C ALA A 15 10.57 41.66 -11.78
N ILE A 16 10.76 42.76 -11.05
CA ILE A 16 11.20 42.75 -9.65
C ILE A 16 10.08 42.21 -8.73
N ALA A 17 8.83 42.59 -8.97
CA ALA A 17 7.69 42.07 -8.21
C ALA A 17 7.50 40.56 -8.45
N PHE A 18 7.60 40.09 -9.70
CA PHE A 18 7.50 38.68 -10.04
C PHE A 18 8.69 37.87 -9.51
N SER A 19 9.92 38.39 -9.56
CA SER A 19 11.08 37.70 -8.98
C SER A 19 11.06 37.68 -7.45
N GLY A 20 10.54 38.71 -6.79
CA GLY A 20 10.31 38.72 -5.34
C GLY A 20 9.26 37.70 -4.90
N ILE A 21 8.15 37.58 -5.63
CA ILE A 21 7.12 36.56 -5.38
C ILE A 21 7.67 35.15 -5.67
N TYR A 22 8.43 34.97 -6.75
CA TYR A 22 9.06 33.69 -7.08
C TYR A 22 10.12 33.26 -6.05
N TRP A 23 10.88 34.22 -5.50
CA TRP A 23 11.84 33.98 -4.43
C TRP A 23 11.16 33.65 -3.09
N LEU A 24 10.05 34.32 -2.77
CA LEU A 24 9.23 33.99 -1.59
C LEU A 24 8.50 32.64 -1.73
N MET A 25 8.16 32.22 -2.94
CA MET A 25 7.55 30.92 -3.21
C MET A 25 8.57 29.77 -3.21
N ASN A 26 9.85 30.03 -3.49
CA ASN A 26 10.89 28.99 -3.52
C ASN A 26 11.79 28.94 -2.27
N ASN A 27 11.85 30.01 -1.48
CA ASN A 27 12.46 29.98 -0.15
C ASN A 27 11.39 29.73 0.90
N ASN A 28 10.88 28.50 0.91
CA ASN A 28 10.28 27.99 2.14
C ASN A 28 11.38 28.10 3.21
N PRO A 29 11.20 28.88 4.29
CA PRO A 29 12.19 28.92 5.36
C PRO A 29 12.50 27.48 5.75
N SER A 30 13.79 27.15 5.87
CA SER A 30 14.21 25.78 6.17
C SER A 30 13.42 25.29 7.38
N ARG A 31 12.52 24.33 7.15
CA ARG A 31 11.68 23.77 8.21
C ARG A 31 12.58 23.32 9.35
N GLN A 32 12.16 23.57 10.58
CA GLN A 32 12.89 23.05 11.73
C GLN A 32 12.91 21.52 11.62
N GLU A 33 14.11 20.93 11.66
CA GLU A 33 14.24 19.48 11.76
C GLU A 33 13.99 19.04 13.20
N VAL A 34 13.08 18.08 13.37
CA VAL A 34 12.76 17.45 14.66
C VAL A 34 13.02 15.97 14.51
N ILE A 35 13.94 15.43 15.30
CA ILE A 35 14.31 14.01 15.25
C ILE A 35 13.69 13.29 16.45
N HIS A 36 12.95 12.23 16.18
CA HIS A 36 12.39 11.33 17.17
C HIS A 36 12.96 9.92 16.95
N ALA A 37 13.70 9.43 17.94
CA ALA A 37 14.26 8.08 17.93
C ALA A 37 13.48 7.19 18.89
N GLY A 38 13.14 5.97 18.44
CA GLY A 38 12.25 5.06 19.14
C GLY A 38 10.79 5.23 18.73
N ASP A 39 9.93 4.46 19.39
CA ASP A 39 8.50 4.44 19.09
C ASP A 39 7.79 5.69 19.66
N LEU A 40 6.98 6.33 18.82
CA LEU A 40 6.08 7.40 19.24
C LEU A 40 4.68 6.81 19.48
N VAL A 41 4.21 6.87 20.73
CA VAL A 41 2.90 6.33 21.14
C VAL A 41 2.00 7.45 21.65
N ILE A 42 0.80 7.54 21.08
CA ILE A 42 -0.22 8.55 21.41
C ILE A 42 -1.51 7.81 21.78
N SER A 43 -1.73 7.61 23.08
CA SER A 43 -2.89 6.87 23.61
C SER A 43 -4.05 7.75 24.06
N ASP A 44 -3.74 9.00 24.39
CA ASP A 44 -4.70 10.05 24.74
C ASP A 44 -4.17 11.42 24.31
N GLY A 45 -5.05 12.42 24.37
CA GLY A 45 -4.71 13.80 23.99
C GLY A 45 -4.37 13.98 22.51
N THR A 46 -3.73 15.11 22.21
CA THR A 46 -3.30 15.46 20.85
C THR A 46 -1.79 15.63 20.81
N TYR A 47 -1.13 14.94 19.88
CA TYR A 47 0.27 15.21 19.51
C TYR A 47 0.29 16.02 18.22
N LEU A 48 0.88 17.22 18.29
CA LEU A 48 0.98 18.15 17.16
C LEU A 48 2.38 18.12 16.55
N ILE A 49 2.44 17.91 15.24
CA ILE A 49 3.63 18.12 14.41
C ILE A 49 3.30 19.26 13.45
N ASP A 50 3.84 20.45 13.68
CA ASP A 50 3.55 21.63 12.85
C ASP A 50 4.84 22.23 12.27
N ASN A 51 4.75 22.70 11.02
CA ASN A 51 5.76 23.44 10.28
C ASN A 51 7.19 22.90 10.43
N SER A 52 7.34 21.58 10.37
CA SER A 52 8.61 20.91 10.65
C SER A 52 8.94 19.84 9.61
N LYS A 53 10.21 19.44 9.60
CA LYS A 53 10.63 18.18 8.99
C LYS A 53 10.83 17.20 10.15
N PHE A 54 9.82 16.38 10.38
CA PHE A 54 9.78 15.42 11.47
C PHE A 54 10.35 14.08 11.00
N ILE A 55 11.49 13.70 11.56
CA ILE A 55 12.21 12.48 11.22
C ILE A 55 11.99 11.45 12.32
N LEU A 56 11.28 10.37 11.99
CA LEU A 56 11.01 9.26 12.91
C LEU A 56 11.90 8.07 12.57
N THR A 57 12.54 7.48 13.58
CA THR A 57 13.21 6.18 13.50
C THR A 57 12.61 5.25 14.56
N GLY A 58 11.50 4.60 14.20
CA GLY A 58 10.68 3.77 15.08
C GLY A 58 9.24 3.66 14.58
N ASN A 59 8.39 2.98 15.33
CA ASN A 59 6.96 2.88 15.05
C ASN A 59 6.22 4.16 15.44
N LEU A 60 5.09 4.42 14.78
CA LEU A 60 4.14 5.46 15.17
C LEU A 60 2.81 4.82 15.49
N ILE A 61 2.38 4.88 16.75
CA ILE A 61 1.19 4.20 17.25
C ILE A 61 0.23 5.25 17.81
N VAL A 62 -0.97 5.33 17.25
CA VAL A 62 -2.07 6.16 17.75
C VAL A 62 -3.22 5.25 18.16
N ASN A 63 -3.55 5.17 19.44
CA ASN A 63 -4.56 4.23 19.93
C ASN A 63 -5.48 4.87 20.98
N GLY A 64 -6.44 4.09 21.50
CA GLY A 64 -7.42 4.58 22.46
C GLY A 64 -8.24 5.75 21.89
N THR A 65 -8.04 6.94 22.47
CA THR A 65 -8.64 8.20 22.03
C THR A 65 -7.58 9.23 21.63
N GLY A 66 -6.35 8.79 21.36
CA GLY A 66 -5.25 9.64 20.94
C GLY A 66 -5.53 10.28 19.58
N LYS A 67 -5.02 11.50 19.41
CA LYS A 67 -5.07 12.25 18.15
C LYS A 67 -3.68 12.63 17.68
N LEU A 68 -3.35 12.30 16.44
CA LEU A 68 -2.19 12.84 15.73
C LEU A 68 -2.66 13.93 14.78
N LEU A 69 -2.14 15.15 14.97
CA LEU A 69 -2.35 16.27 14.06
C LEU A 69 -1.02 16.67 13.43
N VAL A 70 -0.94 16.63 12.11
CA VAL A 70 0.26 16.99 11.34
C VAL A 70 -0.09 18.09 10.35
N GLU A 71 0.58 19.24 10.45
CA GLU A 71 0.30 20.42 9.63
C GLU A 71 1.57 20.94 8.99
N ASN A 72 1.49 21.30 7.71
CA ASN A 72 2.55 22.00 6.97
C ASN A 72 3.94 21.36 7.08
N SER A 73 3.99 20.04 7.21
CA SER A 73 5.20 19.31 7.62
C SER A 73 5.65 18.30 6.57
N GLU A 74 6.88 17.81 6.72
CA GLU A 74 7.37 16.61 6.05
C GLU A 74 7.59 15.55 7.13
N MET A 75 6.97 14.38 6.98
CA MET A 75 7.22 13.22 7.81
C MET A 75 8.20 12.29 7.09
N VAL A 76 9.37 12.09 7.68
CA VAL A 76 10.40 11.19 7.17
C VAL A 76 10.43 9.93 8.03
N PHE A 77 10.05 8.79 7.46
CA PHE A 77 10.11 7.47 8.08
C PHE A 77 11.46 6.83 7.74
N ARG A 78 12.45 7.04 8.61
CA ARG A 78 13.80 6.53 8.39
C ARG A 78 13.89 5.05 8.74
N GLN A 79 14.22 4.24 7.76
CA GLN A 79 14.33 2.79 7.87
C GLN A 79 15.50 2.25 7.03
N SER A 80 16.06 1.12 7.44
CA SER A 80 17.21 0.48 6.77
C SER A 80 16.77 -0.46 5.64
N TYR A 81 15.56 -1.03 5.75
CA TYR A 81 14.96 -1.93 4.78
C TYR A 81 13.44 -1.73 4.72
N ASN A 82 12.79 -2.36 3.74
CA ASN A 82 11.35 -2.24 3.53
C ASN A 82 10.55 -2.75 4.74
N GLN A 83 9.59 -1.95 5.21
CA GLN A 83 8.68 -2.29 6.32
C GLN A 83 9.40 -2.67 7.62
N GLN A 84 10.53 -2.02 7.93
CA GLN A 84 11.20 -2.19 9.24
C GLN A 84 10.31 -1.68 10.39
N TYR A 85 9.60 -0.58 10.14
CA TYR A 85 8.69 0.04 11.10
C TYR A 85 7.32 0.22 10.47
N THR A 86 6.32 0.50 11.31
CA THR A 86 4.96 0.77 10.85
C THR A 86 4.34 1.98 11.55
N PHE A 87 3.41 2.61 10.85
CA PHE A 87 2.42 3.47 11.45
C PHE A 87 1.15 2.64 11.69
N ARG A 88 0.59 2.71 12.90
CA ARG A 88 -0.64 1.99 13.27
C ARG A 88 -1.61 2.92 13.99
N THR A 89 -2.87 2.96 13.55
CA THR A 89 -4.00 3.46 14.34
C THR A 89 -4.99 2.38 14.68
N GLN A 90 -5.60 2.46 15.85
CA GLN A 90 -6.61 1.50 16.31
C GLN A 90 -7.58 2.16 17.30
N ASP A 91 -8.56 1.40 17.78
CA ASP A 91 -9.62 1.85 18.70
C ASP A 91 -10.46 3.01 18.13
N ASN A 92 -10.43 4.19 18.76
CA ASN A 92 -11.13 5.42 18.33
C ASN A 92 -10.13 6.55 18.01
N ALA A 93 -8.90 6.19 17.62
CA ALA A 93 -7.84 7.14 17.31
C ALA A 93 -8.20 8.05 16.12
N VAL A 94 -7.67 9.28 16.15
CA VAL A 94 -7.86 10.27 15.09
C VAL A 94 -6.53 10.66 14.46
N VAL A 95 -6.48 10.71 13.14
CA VAL A 95 -5.33 11.20 12.37
C VAL A 95 -5.78 12.28 11.41
N GLU A 96 -5.18 13.46 11.55
CA GLU A 96 -5.41 14.61 10.68
C GLU A 96 -4.08 15.06 10.09
N MET A 97 -3.97 15.04 8.76
CA MET A 97 -2.78 15.47 8.03
C MET A 97 -3.17 16.54 7.02
N HIS A 98 -2.64 17.75 7.18
CA HIS A 98 -2.90 18.90 6.34
C HIS A 98 -1.61 19.45 5.73
N ASN A 99 -1.53 19.46 4.39
CA ASN A 99 -0.35 19.92 3.65
C ASN A 99 0.93 19.17 4.09
N VAL A 100 0.89 17.85 3.99
CA VAL A 100 1.94 16.94 4.51
C VAL A 100 2.61 16.19 3.36
N LYS A 101 3.95 16.12 3.43
CA LYS A 101 4.74 15.22 2.59
C LYS A 101 5.14 13.99 3.39
N LEU A 102 4.89 12.80 2.84
CA LEU A 102 5.28 11.53 3.42
C LEU A 102 6.49 10.97 2.68
N ASN A 103 7.59 10.73 3.39
CA ASN A 103 8.85 10.32 2.80
C ASN A 103 9.37 9.07 3.50
N ALA A 104 9.46 7.96 2.78
CA ALA A 104 10.00 6.69 3.28
C ALA A 104 11.41 6.39 2.78
N GLU A 105 12.13 7.41 2.28
CA GLU A 105 13.52 7.31 1.81
C GLU A 105 13.73 6.22 0.73
N GLY A 106 12.73 6.03 -0.14
CA GLY A 106 12.76 5.03 -1.21
C GLY A 106 12.52 3.58 -0.74
N LYS A 107 12.02 3.40 0.48
CA LYS A 107 11.61 2.12 1.04
C LYS A 107 10.09 2.04 1.17
N TRP A 108 9.55 0.84 1.17
CA TRP A 108 8.14 0.61 1.45
C TRP A 108 7.83 0.84 2.92
N PHE A 109 6.74 1.54 3.20
CA PHE A 109 6.28 1.86 4.54
C PHE A 109 4.75 1.83 4.57
N ASN A 110 4.17 1.18 5.58
CA ASN A 110 2.73 1.02 5.68
C ASN A 110 2.15 1.88 6.81
N LEU A 111 1.08 2.62 6.47
CA LEU A 111 0.20 3.30 7.41
C LEU A 111 -1.08 2.47 7.55
N ASN A 112 -1.20 1.78 8.68
CA ASN A 112 -2.29 0.86 8.95
C ASN A 112 -3.34 1.52 9.85
N TYR A 113 -4.61 1.41 9.48
CA TYR A 113 -5.74 1.99 10.20
C TYR A 113 -6.76 0.92 10.57
N TYR A 114 -7.08 0.80 11.85
CA TYR A 114 -7.95 -0.25 12.38
C TYR A 114 -9.16 0.29 13.14
N ASP A 115 -10.11 -0.60 13.43
CA ASP A 115 -11.27 -0.39 14.31
C ASP A 115 -12.12 0.81 13.90
N ASN A 116 -12.35 1.77 14.80
CA ASN A 116 -13.20 2.95 14.56
C ASN A 116 -12.36 4.22 14.29
N SER A 117 -11.13 4.06 13.79
CA SER A 117 -10.26 5.21 13.55
C SER A 117 -10.82 6.17 12.49
N ILE A 118 -10.54 7.45 12.68
CA ILE A 118 -10.97 8.54 11.78
C ILE A 118 -9.72 9.17 11.17
N VAL A 119 -9.71 9.26 9.84
CA VAL A 119 -8.54 9.72 9.08
C VAL A 119 -8.96 10.86 8.15
N THR A 120 -8.27 11.99 8.26
CA THR A 120 -8.40 13.12 7.33
C THR A 120 -7.06 13.39 6.68
N LEU A 121 -7.03 13.33 5.35
CA LEU A 121 -5.87 13.59 4.51
C LEU A 121 -6.22 14.74 3.59
N ASP A 122 -5.60 15.90 3.78
CA ASP A 122 -5.83 17.10 2.98
C ASP A 122 -4.49 17.60 2.45
N LYS A 123 -4.31 17.59 1.12
CA LYS A 123 -3.04 17.89 0.45
C LYS A 123 -1.88 17.05 0.97
N VAL A 124 -2.11 15.73 1.06
CA VAL A 124 -1.11 14.74 1.43
C VAL A 124 -0.54 14.09 0.18
N GLU A 125 0.79 14.02 0.09
CA GLU A 125 1.48 13.35 -1.00
C GLU A 125 2.68 12.54 -0.49
N GLY A 126 2.95 11.42 -1.15
CA GLY A 126 4.20 10.69 -0.96
C GLY A 126 5.33 11.29 -1.79
N VAL A 127 6.56 11.19 -1.28
CA VAL A 127 7.78 11.66 -1.95
C VAL A 127 8.54 10.49 -2.56
N GLY A 128 8.85 10.60 -3.85
CA GLY A 128 9.65 9.60 -4.58
C GLY A 128 8.81 8.46 -5.16
N CYS A 129 9.45 7.34 -5.46
CA CYS A 129 8.79 6.17 -6.07
C CYS A 129 8.05 5.27 -5.07
N CYS A 130 8.21 5.52 -3.77
CA CYS A 130 7.67 4.69 -2.69
C CYS A 130 6.82 5.55 -1.74
N SER A 131 5.79 6.19 -2.28
CA SER A 131 4.74 6.79 -1.46
C SER A 131 4.27 5.76 -0.44
N PRO A 132 4.25 6.09 0.86
CA PRO A 132 3.77 5.15 1.86
C PRO A 132 2.38 4.62 1.53
N TRP A 133 2.19 3.32 1.76
CA TRP A 133 0.96 2.64 1.42
C TRP A 133 -0.01 2.69 2.61
N HIS A 134 -1.25 3.07 2.37
CA HIS A 134 -2.27 3.11 3.40
C HIS A 134 -3.03 1.77 3.37
N SER A 135 -3.32 1.20 4.52
CA SER A 135 -4.12 -0.03 4.64
C SER A 135 -5.14 0.14 5.75
N SER A 136 -6.38 -0.27 5.50
CA SER A 136 -7.47 -0.05 6.43
C SER A 136 -8.31 -1.31 6.64
N MET A 137 -8.73 -1.54 7.88
CA MET A 137 -9.62 -2.64 8.24
C MET A 137 -10.53 -2.27 9.41
N GLY A 138 -11.81 -2.63 9.34
CA GLY A 138 -12.81 -2.32 10.37
C GLY A 138 -13.60 -1.05 10.03
N ASN A 139 -14.23 -0.45 11.04
CA ASN A 139 -15.12 0.71 10.91
C ASN A 139 -14.38 2.05 10.63
N VAL A 140 -13.32 2.04 9.83
CA VAL A 140 -12.47 3.20 9.56
C VAL A 140 -13.17 4.17 8.61
N ARG A 141 -13.00 5.47 8.85
CA ARG A 141 -13.54 6.53 7.99
C ARG A 141 -12.45 7.43 7.46
N PHE A 142 -12.39 7.57 6.14
CA PHE A 142 -11.48 8.46 5.44
C PHE A 142 -12.21 9.67 4.86
N THR A 143 -11.61 10.84 5.04
CA THR A 143 -11.88 12.04 4.24
C THR A 143 -10.58 12.43 3.54
N ILE A 144 -10.57 12.42 2.21
CA ILE A 144 -9.37 12.62 1.39
C ILE A 144 -9.61 13.79 0.43
N ASN A 145 -8.85 14.88 0.57
CA ASN A 145 -8.98 16.07 -0.25
C ASN A 145 -7.66 16.43 -0.90
N ASP A 146 -7.66 16.74 -2.20
CA ASP A 146 -6.51 17.24 -2.95
C ASP A 146 -5.20 16.44 -2.70
N SER A 147 -5.32 15.12 -2.51
CA SER A 147 -4.22 14.26 -2.06
C SER A 147 -3.85 13.20 -3.10
N VAL A 148 -2.65 12.63 -2.99
CA VAL A 148 -2.15 11.52 -3.82
C VAL A 148 -1.96 10.29 -2.93
N ILE A 149 -2.89 9.34 -2.97
CA ILE A 149 -2.99 8.26 -1.99
C ILE A 149 -3.09 6.89 -2.67
N GLY A 150 -2.30 5.93 -2.17
CA GLY A 150 -2.50 4.50 -2.35
C GLY A 150 -3.17 3.91 -1.11
N LEU A 151 -4.30 3.21 -1.24
CA LEU A 151 -5.10 2.73 -0.11
C LEU A 151 -5.70 1.34 -0.34
N THR A 152 -5.38 0.38 0.53
CA THR A 152 -6.13 -0.87 0.69
C THR A 152 -7.32 -0.70 1.62
N ILE A 153 -8.48 -1.19 1.19
CA ILE A 153 -9.77 -1.06 1.86
C ILE A 153 -10.29 -2.45 2.17
N ASN A 154 -10.50 -2.74 3.46
CA ASN A 154 -10.96 -4.04 3.94
C ASN A 154 -12.06 -3.86 5.00
N ASN A 155 -13.15 -4.62 4.93
CA ASN A 155 -14.17 -4.75 5.99
C ASN A 155 -14.68 -3.45 6.63
N ASN A 156 -15.84 -2.93 6.19
CA ASN A 156 -16.59 -1.82 6.80
C ASN A 156 -15.92 -0.43 6.79
N VAL A 157 -15.08 -0.17 5.80
CA VAL A 157 -14.40 1.11 5.62
C VAL A 157 -15.23 2.05 4.72
N SER A 158 -15.29 3.32 5.09
CA SER A 158 -15.91 4.38 4.28
C SER A 158 -14.87 5.40 3.84
N VAL A 159 -14.84 5.71 2.54
CA VAL A 159 -13.96 6.71 1.95
C VAL A 159 -14.81 7.77 1.25
N VAL A 160 -14.59 9.02 1.63
CA VAL A 160 -15.04 10.20 0.88
C VAL A 160 -13.80 10.88 0.32
N ALA A 161 -13.71 11.01 -1.00
CA ALA A 161 -12.59 11.66 -1.65
C ALA A 161 -13.01 12.75 -2.64
N GLU A 162 -12.34 13.91 -2.62
CA GLU A 162 -12.52 14.98 -3.60
C GLU A 162 -11.17 15.51 -4.11
N GLY A 163 -11.09 15.86 -5.40
CA GLY A 163 -9.91 16.51 -5.98
C GLY A 163 -8.62 15.67 -5.96
N SER A 164 -8.71 14.36 -5.75
CA SER A 164 -7.57 13.52 -5.37
C SER A 164 -7.10 12.61 -6.50
N SER A 165 -5.87 12.11 -6.38
CA SER A 165 -5.29 11.06 -7.23
C SER A 165 -5.20 9.77 -6.43
N LEU A 166 -5.91 8.72 -6.86
CA LEU A 166 -6.18 7.54 -6.05
C LEU A 166 -5.69 6.27 -6.73
N PHE A 167 -4.91 5.46 -6.00
CA PHE A 167 -4.75 4.04 -6.25
C PHE A 167 -5.47 3.29 -5.13
N LEU A 168 -6.57 2.62 -5.46
CA LEU A 168 -7.37 1.88 -4.47
C LEU A 168 -7.22 0.38 -4.67
N GLU A 169 -7.03 -0.35 -3.57
CA GLU A 169 -7.09 -1.80 -3.53
C GLU A 169 -8.28 -2.26 -2.68
N LEU A 170 -9.10 -3.17 -3.22
CA LEU A 170 -10.27 -3.71 -2.53
C LEU A 170 -9.98 -5.11 -1.98
N VAL A 171 -10.18 -5.35 -0.68
CA VAL A 171 -10.21 -6.71 -0.13
C VAL A 171 -11.66 -7.19 -0.11
N LEU A 172 -11.95 -8.15 -0.98
CA LEU A 172 -13.28 -8.67 -1.23
C LEU A 172 -13.46 -9.98 -0.47
N THR A 173 -14.30 -9.99 0.57
CA THR A 173 -14.60 -11.19 1.37
C THR A 173 -16.09 -11.53 1.33
N ASN A 174 -16.46 -12.78 1.01
CA ASN A 174 -17.85 -13.20 0.79
C ASN A 174 -18.60 -12.32 -0.24
N VAL A 175 -17.91 -11.90 -1.30
CA VAL A 175 -18.47 -11.01 -2.32
C VAL A 175 -18.69 -11.77 -3.61
N SER A 176 -19.86 -11.59 -4.22
CA SER A 176 -20.08 -12.03 -5.60
C SER A 176 -20.59 -10.88 -6.45
N GLY A 177 -20.06 -10.73 -7.65
CA GLY A 177 -20.52 -9.68 -8.55
C GLY A 177 -19.58 -9.40 -9.71
N GLU A 178 -20.04 -8.51 -10.59
CA GLU A 178 -19.27 -7.97 -11.70
C GLU A 178 -18.89 -6.52 -11.40
N PHE A 179 -17.63 -6.19 -11.61
CA PHE A 179 -17.08 -4.85 -11.36
C PHE A 179 -16.42 -4.31 -12.62
N MET A 180 -16.79 -3.09 -12.96
CA MET A 180 -16.16 -2.28 -14.00
C MET A 180 -15.61 -1.03 -13.31
N LEU A 181 -14.30 -1.04 -13.03
CA LEU A 181 -13.64 -0.01 -12.23
C LEU A 181 -13.11 1.11 -13.14
N PRO A 182 -13.42 2.39 -12.86
CA PRO A 182 -13.06 3.49 -13.76
C PRO A 182 -11.55 3.73 -13.80
N LYS A 183 -11.03 4.14 -14.96
CA LYS A 183 -9.63 4.54 -15.13
C LYS A 183 -9.53 6.02 -15.49
N GLY A 184 -8.61 6.74 -14.85
CA GLY A 184 -8.41 8.16 -15.09
C GLY A 184 -9.43 9.03 -14.35
N TYR A 185 -9.71 10.22 -14.89
CA TYR A 185 -10.57 11.21 -14.23
C TYR A 185 -12.03 10.77 -14.17
N ALA A 186 -12.64 10.91 -12.99
CA ALA A 186 -14.05 10.74 -12.75
C ALA A 186 -14.63 11.97 -12.05
N GLU A 187 -15.69 12.53 -12.62
CA GLU A 187 -16.42 13.65 -11.99
C GLU A 187 -17.12 13.19 -10.70
N SER A 188 -17.69 11.99 -10.73
CA SER A 188 -18.35 11.33 -9.61
C SER A 188 -18.28 9.82 -9.80
N PHE A 189 -17.95 9.09 -8.74
CA PHE A 189 -17.95 7.64 -8.69
C PHE A 189 -18.40 7.19 -7.30
N ARG A 190 -19.36 6.27 -7.26
CA ARG A 190 -19.80 5.63 -6.03
C ARG A 190 -19.73 4.12 -6.19
N LEU A 191 -19.14 3.46 -5.18
CA LEU A 191 -19.11 2.01 -5.10
C LEU A 191 -19.48 1.60 -3.67
N ASP A 192 -20.50 0.75 -3.58
CA ASP A 192 -20.94 0.14 -2.33
C ASP A 192 -20.71 -1.37 -2.49
N VAL A 193 -19.79 -1.94 -1.71
CA VAL A 193 -19.47 -3.38 -1.74
C VAL A 193 -19.90 -4.00 -0.42
N PRO A 194 -21.00 -4.79 -0.39
CA PRO A 194 -21.34 -5.60 0.76
C PRO A 194 -20.18 -6.53 1.06
N ASN A 195 -19.71 -6.54 2.30
CA ASN A 195 -18.62 -7.39 2.77
C ASN A 195 -19.12 -8.19 3.99
N ALA A 196 -18.44 -9.30 4.33
CA ALA A 196 -18.85 -10.28 5.32
C ALA A 196 -19.56 -9.69 6.58
N GLY A 197 -20.60 -10.37 7.07
CA GLY A 197 -21.20 -10.08 8.38
C GLY A 197 -21.92 -8.73 8.51
N ASN A 198 -22.59 -8.26 7.45
CA ASN A 198 -23.25 -6.95 7.34
C ASN A 198 -22.28 -5.75 7.28
N SER A 199 -21.01 -6.00 6.97
CA SER A 199 -20.05 -4.93 6.71
C SER A 199 -20.32 -4.30 5.34
N LEU A 200 -20.00 -3.02 5.18
CA LEU A 200 -20.16 -2.32 3.90
C LEU A 200 -18.93 -1.48 3.62
N MET A 201 -18.24 -1.77 2.51
CA MET A 201 -17.23 -0.84 1.99
C MET A 201 -17.93 0.20 1.12
N VAL A 202 -17.67 1.47 1.40
CA VAL A 202 -18.30 2.61 0.70
C VAL A 202 -17.21 3.52 0.14
N LEU A 203 -17.27 3.77 -1.15
CA LEU A 203 -16.48 4.79 -1.85
C LEU A 203 -17.43 5.86 -2.37
N ASP A 204 -17.22 7.12 -1.99
CA ASP A 204 -17.85 8.30 -2.60
C ASP A 204 -16.74 9.24 -3.07
N VAL A 205 -16.47 9.23 -4.36
CA VAL A 205 -15.33 9.90 -4.97
C VAL A 205 -15.81 10.94 -5.97
N LYS A 206 -15.30 12.17 -5.88
CA LYS A 206 -15.66 13.29 -6.76
C LYS A 206 -14.43 13.98 -7.33
N LYS A 207 -14.52 14.43 -8.58
CA LYS A 207 -13.48 15.21 -9.27
C LYS A 207 -12.06 14.66 -9.07
N SER A 208 -11.92 13.35 -9.14
CA SER A 208 -10.69 12.65 -8.76
C SER A 208 -10.20 11.78 -9.91
N THR A 209 -8.93 11.42 -9.89
CA THR A 209 -8.30 10.57 -10.90
C THR A 209 -7.96 9.21 -10.28
N PHE A 210 -8.49 8.13 -10.85
CA PHE A 210 -8.07 6.77 -10.52
C PHE A 210 -6.82 6.44 -11.33
N THR A 211 -5.67 6.43 -10.65
CA THR A 211 -4.38 6.10 -11.27
C THR A 211 -4.22 4.61 -11.48
N ASP A 212 -4.80 3.81 -10.58
CA ASP A 212 -4.74 2.36 -10.65
C ASP A 212 -5.75 1.69 -9.71
N TRP A 213 -5.96 0.38 -9.91
CA TRP A 213 -6.78 -0.45 -9.05
C TRP A 213 -6.04 -1.70 -8.57
N GLY A 214 -6.45 -2.20 -7.41
CA GLY A 214 -6.10 -3.50 -6.90
C GLY A 214 -7.34 -4.23 -6.40
N ALA A 215 -7.32 -5.54 -6.43
CA ALA A 215 -8.28 -6.34 -5.69
C ALA A 215 -7.62 -7.59 -5.13
N THR A 216 -7.88 -7.86 -3.86
CA THR A 216 -7.58 -9.12 -3.19
C THR A 216 -8.88 -9.88 -2.99
N LEU A 217 -9.00 -11.05 -3.63
CA LEU A 217 -10.11 -11.96 -3.36
C LEU A 217 -9.79 -12.78 -2.11
N ASP A 218 -10.69 -12.71 -1.16
CA ASP A 218 -10.60 -13.36 0.14
C ASP A 218 -11.89 -14.14 0.42
N MET A 219 -11.74 -15.29 1.10
CA MET A 219 -12.78 -16.21 1.59
C MET A 219 -14.17 -16.11 0.90
N TYR A 220 -14.51 -17.13 0.11
CA TYR A 220 -15.80 -17.31 -0.59
C TYR A 220 -16.21 -16.18 -1.54
N SER A 221 -15.26 -15.60 -2.25
CA SER A 221 -15.56 -14.56 -3.25
C SER A 221 -15.68 -15.13 -4.66
N ASP A 222 -16.63 -14.63 -5.45
CA ASP A 222 -16.86 -15.01 -6.85
C ASP A 222 -17.06 -13.74 -7.70
N VAL A 223 -15.96 -13.26 -8.27
CA VAL A 223 -15.88 -11.89 -8.79
C VAL A 223 -15.44 -11.89 -10.25
N THR A 224 -16.15 -11.10 -11.06
CA THR A 224 -15.78 -10.78 -12.44
C THR A 224 -15.30 -9.34 -12.54
N PHE A 225 -14.10 -9.12 -13.08
CA PHE A 225 -13.65 -7.78 -13.49
C PHE A 225 -13.76 -7.63 -15.01
N VAL A 226 -14.34 -6.50 -15.44
CA VAL A 226 -14.57 -6.18 -16.86
C VAL A 226 -13.92 -4.86 -17.21
N ASP A 227 -13.26 -4.79 -18.37
CA ASP A 227 -12.68 -3.57 -18.95
C ASP A 227 -11.80 -2.78 -17.97
N SER A 228 -11.07 -3.51 -17.11
CA SER A 228 -10.34 -2.95 -15.98
C SER A 228 -8.82 -3.04 -16.19
N SER A 229 -8.08 -2.28 -15.38
CA SER A 229 -6.61 -2.32 -15.32
C SER A 229 -6.23 -2.35 -13.85
N MET A 230 -5.62 -3.43 -13.38
CA MET A 230 -5.45 -3.63 -11.95
C MET A 230 -4.32 -4.59 -11.55
N THR A 231 -4.10 -4.68 -10.24
CA THR A 231 -3.25 -5.66 -9.55
C THR A 231 -4.17 -6.69 -8.86
N ILE A 232 -3.88 -7.99 -8.98
CA ILE A 232 -4.76 -9.06 -8.46
C ILE A 232 -4.07 -9.89 -7.37
N GLY A 233 -4.71 -9.93 -6.20
CA GLY A 233 -4.39 -10.77 -5.06
C GLY A 233 -5.45 -11.83 -4.85
N MET A 234 -5.05 -12.98 -4.32
CA MET A 234 -5.97 -14.06 -3.97
C MET A 234 -5.47 -14.79 -2.74
N ASN A 235 -6.32 -14.95 -1.73
CA ASN A 235 -5.96 -15.62 -0.49
C ASN A 235 -6.38 -17.10 -0.52
N ALA A 236 -5.47 -17.98 -0.09
CA ALA A 236 -5.74 -19.38 0.21
C ALA A 236 -5.57 -19.58 1.71
N GLY A 237 -6.44 -20.39 2.31
CA GLY A 237 -6.41 -20.72 3.73
C GLY A 237 -7.03 -19.64 4.60
N SER A 238 -7.70 -18.63 4.02
CA SER A 238 -8.42 -17.62 4.80
C SER A 238 -9.78 -18.09 5.33
N ASP A 239 -10.27 -19.26 4.88
CA ASP A 239 -11.32 -19.99 5.57
C ASP A 239 -10.73 -20.74 6.78
N TRP A 240 -10.96 -20.18 7.98
CA TRP A 240 -10.48 -20.74 9.24
C TRP A 240 -11.11 -22.09 9.59
N THR A 241 -12.22 -22.47 8.93
CA THR A 241 -12.84 -23.78 9.09
C THR A 241 -12.16 -24.85 8.23
N ASN A 242 -11.44 -24.43 7.18
CA ASN A 242 -10.65 -25.28 6.31
C ASN A 242 -9.26 -24.67 6.02
N PRO A 243 -8.38 -24.59 7.03
CA PRO A 243 -7.11 -23.86 6.91
C PRO A 243 -6.04 -24.58 6.07
N ASN A 244 -6.28 -25.83 5.63
CA ASN A 244 -5.29 -26.69 4.98
C ASN A 244 -5.49 -26.76 3.45
N SER A 245 -5.83 -25.63 2.81
CA SER A 245 -6.05 -25.62 1.37
C SER A 245 -4.75 -25.84 0.59
N VAL A 246 -4.86 -26.53 -0.55
CA VAL A 246 -3.73 -26.76 -1.45
C VAL A 246 -4.09 -26.21 -2.81
N VAL A 247 -3.38 -25.17 -3.24
CA VAL A 247 -3.63 -24.48 -4.50
C VAL A 247 -2.43 -24.62 -5.41
N LYS A 248 -2.67 -24.91 -6.70
CA LYS A 248 -1.63 -24.98 -7.72
C LYS A 248 -2.02 -24.08 -8.88
N ILE A 249 -1.20 -23.10 -9.18
CA ILE A 249 -1.44 -22.10 -10.22
C ILE A 249 -0.20 -21.88 -11.08
N SER A 250 -0.42 -21.46 -12.32
CA SER A 250 0.66 -21.19 -13.25
C SER A 250 0.28 -20.11 -14.26
N ASN A 251 1.27 -19.57 -14.96
CA ASN A 251 1.09 -18.64 -16.07
C ASN A 251 0.37 -17.33 -15.69
N LEU A 252 0.53 -16.88 -14.45
CA LEU A 252 0.08 -15.55 -14.03
C LEU A 252 1.04 -14.50 -14.58
N ARG A 253 0.72 -13.92 -15.73
CA ARG A 253 1.57 -12.97 -16.47
C ARG A 253 1.02 -11.55 -16.41
N THR A 254 1.91 -10.57 -16.53
CA THR A 254 1.55 -9.17 -16.80
C THR A 254 1.05 -9.03 -18.23
N LYS A 255 -0.28 -8.99 -18.43
CA LYS A 255 -0.92 -8.89 -19.76
C LYS A 255 -2.40 -8.56 -19.63
N THR A 256 -3.02 -8.31 -20.78
CA THR A 256 -4.49 -8.31 -20.91
C THR A 256 -5.00 -9.74 -20.99
N TYR A 257 -6.05 -10.03 -20.21
CA TYR A 257 -6.80 -11.28 -20.21
C TYR A 257 -8.15 -11.01 -20.87
N GLU A 258 -8.36 -11.56 -22.06
CA GLU A 258 -9.60 -11.38 -22.84
C GLU A 258 -10.79 -12.08 -22.17
N ASN A 259 -10.57 -13.33 -21.76
CA ASN A 259 -11.50 -14.14 -20.98
C ASN A 259 -10.68 -15.19 -20.22
N TYR A 260 -10.58 -15.04 -18.90
CA TYR A 260 -9.81 -15.92 -18.04
C TYR A 260 -10.55 -16.17 -16.75
N SER A 261 -10.64 -17.44 -16.34
CA SER A 261 -11.20 -17.82 -15.06
C SER A 261 -10.17 -18.58 -14.24
N LEU A 262 -10.15 -18.31 -12.95
CA LEU A 262 -9.24 -18.91 -11.99
C LEU A 262 -9.99 -19.23 -10.70
N ALA A 263 -10.00 -20.51 -10.34
CA ALA A 263 -10.38 -20.95 -9.00
C ALA A 263 -9.11 -20.99 -8.12
N TYR A 264 -9.20 -20.39 -6.94
CA TYR A 264 -8.10 -20.30 -5.98
C TYR A 264 -8.67 -20.50 -4.58
N ASP A 265 -8.52 -21.72 -4.06
CA ASP A 265 -9.15 -22.15 -2.81
C ASP A 265 -10.69 -21.94 -2.84
N THR A 266 -11.24 -21.14 -1.92
CA THR A 266 -12.66 -20.79 -1.86
C THR A 266 -13.08 -19.69 -2.85
N ASN A 267 -12.13 -19.13 -3.58
CA ASN A 267 -12.35 -17.93 -4.41
C ASN A 267 -12.41 -18.28 -5.89
N ASN A 268 -13.26 -17.57 -6.62
CA ASN A 268 -13.40 -17.63 -8.08
C ASN A 268 -13.20 -16.24 -8.66
N LEU A 269 -12.29 -16.14 -9.63
CA LEU A 269 -12.01 -14.92 -10.37
C LEU A 269 -12.36 -15.15 -11.84
N THR A 270 -13.05 -14.18 -12.44
CA THR A 270 -13.15 -14.06 -13.90
C THR A 270 -12.64 -12.69 -14.34
N LEU A 271 -11.85 -12.67 -15.41
CA LEU A 271 -11.30 -11.47 -16.04
C LEU A 271 -11.81 -11.40 -17.47
N VAL A 272 -12.44 -10.28 -17.83
CA VAL A 272 -12.92 -10.01 -19.19
C VAL A 272 -12.29 -8.70 -19.66
N ASN A 273 -11.52 -8.76 -20.74
CA ASN A 273 -10.75 -7.63 -21.28
C ASN A 273 -10.03 -6.81 -20.18
N THR A 274 -9.39 -7.51 -19.24
CA THR A 274 -8.78 -6.88 -18.07
C THR A 274 -7.26 -6.99 -18.13
N PHE A 275 -6.58 -5.86 -18.03
CA PHE A 275 -5.13 -5.81 -17.90
C PHE A 275 -4.74 -6.05 -16.44
N VAL A 276 -4.00 -7.14 -16.19
CA VAL A 276 -3.41 -7.39 -14.88
C VAL A 276 -1.95 -7.01 -14.93
N ARG A 277 -1.58 -5.98 -14.17
CA ARG A 277 -0.19 -5.53 -14.06
C ARG A 277 0.64 -6.55 -13.28
N ASP A 278 0.08 -6.99 -12.17
CA ASP A 278 0.80 -7.64 -11.09
C ASP A 278 -0.10 -8.68 -10.40
N TRP A 279 0.49 -9.79 -10.02
CA TRP A 279 -0.17 -10.88 -9.30
C TRP A 279 0.49 -11.09 -7.94
N TYR A 280 -0.32 -11.21 -6.89
CA TYR A 280 0.14 -11.50 -5.52
C TYR A 280 -0.75 -12.58 -4.87
N PRO A 281 -0.72 -13.82 -5.40
CA PRO A 281 -1.37 -14.97 -4.78
C PRO A 281 -0.77 -15.22 -3.38
N GLN A 282 -1.62 -15.31 -2.37
CA GLN A 282 -1.25 -15.42 -0.97
C GLN A 282 -1.66 -16.74 -0.35
N ALA A 283 -0.97 -17.10 0.75
CA ALA A 283 -1.26 -18.26 1.57
C ALA A 283 -1.33 -17.86 3.04
N TRP A 284 -2.37 -18.31 3.72
CA TRP A 284 -2.66 -18.07 5.12
C TRP A 284 -2.80 -19.40 5.87
N ASN A 285 -2.70 -19.35 7.19
CA ASN A 285 -2.87 -20.48 8.09
C ASN A 285 -1.97 -21.69 7.76
N ASN A 286 -2.54 -22.79 7.27
CA ASN A 286 -1.80 -24.00 6.92
C ASN A 286 -1.87 -24.28 5.40
N ALA A 287 -2.24 -23.27 4.61
CA ALA A 287 -2.38 -23.43 3.18
C ALA A 287 -1.02 -23.69 2.52
N THR A 288 -1.05 -24.51 1.47
CA THR A 288 0.09 -24.72 0.57
C THR A 288 -0.25 -24.17 -0.81
N VAL A 289 0.52 -23.20 -1.28
CA VAL A 289 0.33 -22.61 -2.62
C VAL A 289 1.56 -22.91 -3.48
N GLU A 290 1.36 -23.59 -4.59
CA GLU A 290 2.38 -23.81 -5.61
C GLU A 290 2.13 -22.90 -6.82
N ILE A 291 3.14 -22.13 -7.20
CA ILE A 291 3.08 -21.13 -8.27
C ILE A 291 4.20 -21.43 -9.27
N SER A 292 3.87 -21.54 -10.55
CA SER A 292 4.89 -21.69 -11.60
C SER A 292 4.75 -20.69 -12.75
N ASP A 293 5.88 -20.41 -13.41
CA ASP A 293 5.92 -19.69 -14.69
C ASP A 293 5.14 -18.38 -14.66
N SER A 294 5.33 -17.58 -13.61
CA SER A 294 4.52 -16.40 -13.30
C SER A 294 5.37 -15.15 -13.08
N ASP A 295 4.75 -13.98 -13.24
CA ASP A 295 5.26 -12.66 -12.91
C ASP A 295 4.49 -12.13 -11.70
N LEU A 296 5.14 -12.27 -10.55
CA LEU A 296 4.59 -11.93 -9.24
C LEU A 296 5.09 -10.55 -8.83
N ALA A 297 4.21 -9.80 -8.15
CA ALA A 297 4.59 -8.59 -7.46
C ALA A 297 5.30 -8.95 -6.15
N ASP A 298 4.81 -8.43 -5.04
CA ASP A 298 5.32 -8.63 -3.72
C ASP A 298 4.72 -9.90 -3.09
N VAL A 299 5.60 -10.87 -2.83
CA VAL A 299 5.24 -12.13 -2.18
C VAL A 299 5.40 -11.90 -0.68
N GLN A 300 4.42 -11.24 -0.08
CA GLN A 300 4.39 -10.87 1.34
C GLN A 300 3.30 -11.66 2.05
N PHE A 301 3.66 -12.68 2.81
CA PHE A 301 2.68 -13.44 3.58
C PHE A 301 3.02 -13.41 5.07
N SER A 302 1.98 -13.09 5.81
CA SER A 302 1.80 -13.32 7.24
C SER A 302 0.67 -14.35 7.33
N GLY A 303 0.80 -15.39 8.13
CA GLY A 303 -0.21 -16.44 8.08
C GLY A 303 0.19 -17.75 8.72
N ALA A 304 0.58 -17.71 9.99
CA ALA A 304 0.94 -18.90 10.77
C ALA A 304 1.96 -19.78 10.03
N THR A 305 1.59 -20.99 9.60
CA THR A 305 2.51 -22.02 9.07
C THR A 305 2.35 -22.26 7.56
N ALA A 306 1.83 -21.28 6.81
CA ALA A 306 1.58 -21.43 5.39
C ALA A 306 2.87 -21.71 4.61
N THR A 307 2.75 -22.46 3.52
CA THR A 307 3.88 -22.82 2.64
C THR A 307 3.62 -22.30 1.23
N VAL A 308 4.56 -21.54 0.67
CA VAL A 308 4.47 -21.12 -0.73
C VAL A 308 5.70 -21.55 -1.51
N ILE A 309 5.44 -22.23 -2.62
CA ILE A 309 6.45 -22.83 -3.48
C ILE A 309 6.37 -22.12 -4.84
N VAL A 310 7.45 -21.45 -5.21
CA VAL A 310 7.53 -20.65 -6.44
C VAL A 310 8.56 -21.27 -7.39
N ARG A 311 8.18 -21.51 -8.65
CA ARG A 311 9.02 -22.21 -9.64
C ARG A 311 9.09 -21.43 -10.95
N ASN A 312 10.29 -21.24 -11.50
CA ASN A 312 10.49 -20.62 -12.81
C ASN A 312 9.79 -19.25 -12.96
N SER A 313 9.75 -18.46 -11.88
CA SER A 313 8.96 -17.23 -11.82
C SER A 313 9.83 -16.02 -11.50
N ASN A 314 9.27 -14.84 -11.75
CA ASN A 314 9.81 -13.58 -11.26
C ASN A 314 8.96 -13.10 -10.08
N ALA A 315 9.58 -12.59 -9.04
CA ALA A 315 8.93 -11.87 -7.94
C ALA A 315 9.58 -10.49 -7.77
N ALA A 316 8.81 -9.48 -7.37
CA ALA A 316 9.37 -8.17 -7.06
C ALA A 316 10.17 -8.21 -5.74
N ILE A 317 9.52 -8.65 -4.66
CA ILE A 317 10.06 -8.75 -3.29
C ILE A 317 9.56 -10.08 -2.71
N ALA A 318 10.33 -10.71 -1.81
CA ALA A 318 9.85 -11.82 -0.98
C ALA A 318 9.99 -11.46 0.50
N ILE A 319 8.89 -11.32 1.22
CA ILE A 319 8.89 -11.09 2.68
C ILE A 319 8.10 -12.21 3.34
N ALA A 320 8.78 -13.01 4.16
CA ALA A 320 8.14 -14.03 4.99
C ALA A 320 8.04 -13.52 6.43
N ARG A 321 6.91 -13.83 7.08
CA ARG A 321 6.58 -13.48 8.47
C ARG A 321 5.99 -14.69 9.20
N ASP A 322 5.86 -14.58 10.51
CA ASP A 322 5.39 -15.59 11.46
C ASP A 322 6.17 -16.91 11.40
N HIS A 323 5.60 -17.94 10.77
CA HIS A 323 6.21 -19.25 10.53
C HIS A 323 6.03 -19.67 9.06
N VAL A 324 5.82 -18.69 8.16
CA VAL A 324 5.63 -18.93 6.73
C VAL A 324 6.90 -19.52 6.14
N THR A 325 6.73 -20.52 5.27
CA THR A 325 7.84 -21.12 4.52
C THR A 325 7.75 -20.76 3.03
N TYR A 326 8.77 -20.12 2.51
CA TYR A 326 8.98 -19.93 1.08
C TYR A 326 9.98 -20.90 0.49
N MET A 327 9.67 -21.42 -0.68
CA MET A 327 10.60 -22.24 -1.46
C MET A 327 10.62 -21.75 -2.91
N PHE A 328 11.66 -21.01 -3.26
CA PHE A 328 11.90 -20.55 -4.63
C PHE A 328 12.82 -21.51 -5.36
N TYR A 329 12.45 -21.84 -6.60
CA TYR A 329 13.21 -22.72 -7.48
C TYR A 329 13.38 -22.08 -8.85
N ASN A 330 14.63 -21.99 -9.33
CA ASN A 330 14.93 -21.46 -10.67
C ASN A 330 14.26 -20.10 -10.93
N SER A 331 14.18 -19.25 -9.91
CA SER A 331 13.38 -18.02 -9.94
C SER A 331 14.28 -16.78 -9.79
N THR A 332 13.69 -15.60 -9.99
CA THR A 332 14.37 -14.32 -9.73
C THR A 332 13.52 -13.45 -8.81
N ILE A 333 14.11 -12.98 -7.72
CA ILE A 333 13.56 -11.93 -6.85
C ILE A 333 14.27 -10.62 -7.22
N LYS A 334 13.51 -9.64 -7.71
CA LYS A 334 14.05 -8.40 -8.30
C LYS A 334 14.59 -7.42 -7.27
N GLN A 335 14.14 -7.51 -6.02
CA GLN A 335 14.56 -6.67 -4.91
C GLN A 335 14.94 -7.57 -3.71
N ASP A 336 14.42 -7.26 -2.52
CA ASP A 336 14.84 -7.88 -1.26
C ASP A 336 14.16 -9.24 -1.02
N ALA A 337 14.88 -10.12 -0.32
CA ALA A 337 14.35 -11.33 0.31
C ALA A 337 14.54 -11.22 1.83
N ILE A 338 13.44 -11.16 2.58
CA ILE A 338 13.46 -10.86 4.01
C ILE A 338 12.69 -11.95 4.76
N ALA A 339 13.40 -12.68 5.63
CA ALA A 339 12.78 -13.60 6.59
C ALA A 339 12.68 -12.88 7.94
N ASN A 340 11.45 -12.64 8.41
CA ASN A 340 11.19 -12.10 9.75
C ASN A 340 10.48 -13.15 10.59
N GLU A 341 10.58 -13.02 11.92
CA GLU A 341 9.94 -13.94 12.86
C GLU A 341 10.37 -15.40 12.53
N ASN A 342 9.76 -16.45 13.08
CA ASN A 342 10.19 -17.85 12.85
C ASN A 342 9.95 -18.38 11.41
N SER A 343 9.93 -17.51 10.40
CA SER A 343 9.74 -17.82 8.98
C SER A 343 11.02 -18.35 8.32
N ARG A 344 10.84 -19.03 7.18
CA ARG A 344 11.96 -19.60 6.42
C ARG A 344 11.83 -19.30 4.94
N ILE A 345 12.92 -18.87 4.32
CA ILE A 345 13.00 -18.71 2.86
C ILE A 345 14.10 -19.61 2.31
N TYR A 346 13.70 -20.57 1.47
CA TYR A 346 14.61 -21.44 0.74
C TYR A 346 14.76 -20.95 -0.70
N LEU A 347 16.00 -20.75 -1.13
CA LEU A 347 16.38 -20.27 -2.45
C LEU A 347 17.21 -21.35 -3.15
N TYR A 348 16.58 -22.09 -4.06
CA TYR A 348 17.22 -23.14 -4.86
C TYR A 348 17.45 -22.64 -6.28
N ASN A 349 18.71 -22.50 -6.69
CA ASN A 349 19.08 -21.89 -7.98
C ASN A 349 18.26 -20.61 -8.26
N THR A 350 18.10 -19.76 -7.24
CA THR A 350 17.25 -18.56 -7.30
C THR A 350 18.12 -17.33 -7.09
N LYS A 351 17.94 -16.34 -7.96
CA LYS A 351 18.69 -15.09 -7.91
C LYS A 351 17.92 -14.03 -7.12
N VAL A 352 18.57 -13.39 -6.15
CA VAL A 352 18.07 -12.20 -5.45
C VAL A 352 18.91 -11.00 -5.88
N ASN A 353 18.29 -9.94 -6.40
CA ASN A 353 19.01 -8.74 -6.87
C ASN A 353 19.15 -7.66 -5.79
N GLY A 354 18.35 -7.71 -4.71
CA GLY A 354 18.41 -6.80 -3.58
C GLY A 354 19.11 -7.41 -2.36
N ALA A 355 18.74 -6.93 -1.17
CA ALA A 355 19.27 -7.43 0.09
C ALA A 355 18.64 -8.78 0.46
N MET A 356 19.41 -9.62 1.15
CA MET A 356 18.91 -10.81 1.84
C MET A 356 19.07 -10.57 3.34
N LEU A 357 17.98 -10.60 4.09
CA LEU A 357 17.94 -10.21 5.50
C LEU A 357 17.26 -11.29 6.34
N GLU A 358 17.98 -11.76 7.36
CA GLU A 358 17.45 -12.56 8.48
C GLU A 358 17.18 -11.61 9.65
N ASN A 359 15.91 -11.46 10.05
CA ASN A 359 15.49 -10.66 11.19
C ASN A 359 14.81 -11.54 12.24
N ASP A 360 15.04 -11.22 13.51
CA ASP A 360 14.59 -12.02 14.66
C ASP A 360 15.04 -13.48 14.52
N ASP A 361 14.10 -14.44 14.51
CA ASP A 361 14.35 -15.87 14.33
C ASP A 361 14.21 -16.33 12.87
N GLY A 362 14.13 -15.40 11.92
CA GLY A 362 13.92 -15.69 10.50
C GLY A 362 15.16 -16.25 9.83
N GLU A 363 14.98 -17.23 8.94
CA GLU A 363 16.09 -17.95 8.33
C GLU A 363 16.01 -17.94 6.79
N ILE A 364 17.14 -17.66 6.13
CA ILE A 364 17.28 -17.77 4.68
C ILE A 364 18.27 -18.88 4.35
N PHE A 365 17.89 -19.80 3.48
CA PHE A 365 18.71 -20.91 3.02
C PHE A 365 18.98 -20.79 1.52
N ILE A 366 20.24 -20.77 1.11
CA ILE A 366 20.68 -20.78 -0.29
C ILE A 366 21.23 -22.17 -0.61
N ASP A 367 20.58 -22.88 -1.52
CA ASP A 367 20.94 -24.24 -1.95
C ASP A 367 21.22 -25.18 -0.76
N GLY A 368 20.39 -25.09 0.27
CA GLY A 368 20.46 -25.91 1.48
C GLY A 368 21.43 -25.43 2.57
N LYS A 369 22.07 -24.27 2.41
CA LYS A 369 22.95 -23.66 3.42
C LYS A 369 22.36 -22.35 3.93
N ARG A 370 22.35 -22.16 5.26
CA ARG A 370 21.86 -20.91 5.87
C ARG A 370 22.75 -19.70 5.47
N LEU A 371 22.14 -18.53 5.31
CA LEU A 371 22.76 -17.30 4.79
C LEU A 371 23.96 -16.81 5.63
N GLY A 372 23.94 -17.07 6.94
CA GLY A 372 25.09 -16.91 7.83
C GLY A 372 25.21 -15.54 8.47
#